data_AF-A0A0D3JCW6-F1
#
_entry.id   AF-A0A0D3JCW6-F1
#
_cell.length_a   1.000
_cell.length_b   1.000
_cell.length_c   1.000
_cell.angle_alpha   90.00
_cell.angle_beta   90.00
_cell.angle_gamma   90.00
#
_symmetry.space_group_name_H-M   'P 1'
#
loop_
_entity.id
_entity.type
_entity.pdbx_description
1 polymer ?
#
loop_
_entity_poly.entity_id
_entity_poly.type
_entity_poly.pdbx_seq_one_letter_code
_entity_poly.pdbx_strand_id
1 'polypeptide(L)'
;MCIRWPTIALVALTYPTGTDNLPRRVRKKENRQPKGGVAQNSFSRTCHCDTPHKAPAATSPAASSSASAGAEALEAARPGLSSRHAAVAELLLECGQAHLFVSWPPAGEAEPDKARFLEQCHGLDQRYPGGLRAYVANARRLLAESAAAVNPLAGWRPTVPAAELETKLYPVDSEFRRFEEIGLSEAAGLCFVLPAGGLGERLGFSGIKLALPCEIATGTPLLQLYAAHICALQHLLAERLGRVVRLPFLIMTSADTHAKTELFLASHDHFGLAAEQVTLLQQSTVPALADAAGTFVLDPLDAYSLLTKPHGHGDVHSLLHTSGVASRWLREGRRWVYLLQDSSTNYFATHLAALGVSASRGLGVNFVAMPRRARMALGVLCSLQRERGDGSLTLPLLPVEYNQLEPLLAAAGGGGGGGGGGGGGGGGGDVNSGSGYSVYPGNTNGILLSLPEYEAALRGSGGAVREFVNPKYADAERRCFRRPARLECMMQE
;
A
#
# COMPACT_ATOMS: atom_id res chain seq x y z
N MET A 1 20.18 16.99 16.26
CA MET A 1 18.87 16.51 16.75
C MET A 1 18.94 14.99 16.85
N CYS A 2 18.95 14.42 18.07
CA CYS A 2 18.74 12.99 18.25
C CYS A 2 17.29 12.69 17.84
N ILE A 3 17.08 12.04 16.69
CA ILE A 3 15.80 11.46 16.34
C ILE A 3 15.57 10.32 17.33
N ARG A 4 14.69 10.53 18.31
CA ARG A 4 14.24 9.48 19.22
C ARG A 4 13.28 8.61 18.42
N TRP A 5 13.71 7.42 18.03
CA TRP A 5 12.87 6.46 17.31
C TRP A 5 11.69 6.06 18.21
N PRO A 6 10.46 5.92 17.66
CA PRO A 6 9.33 5.43 18.43
C PRO A 6 9.62 4.01 18.93
N THR A 7 8.98 3.59 20.02
CA THR A 7 9.07 2.20 20.48
C THR A 7 8.24 1.32 19.53
N ILE A 8 8.87 0.38 18.83
CA ILE A 8 8.24 -0.46 17.79
C ILE A 8 8.17 -1.92 18.28
N ALA A 9 7.02 -2.59 18.08
CA ALA A 9 6.88 -4.04 18.31
C ALA A 9 5.93 -4.69 17.28
N LEU A 10 5.72 -6.01 17.40
CA LEU A 10 4.70 -6.74 16.65
C LEU A 10 3.87 -7.69 17.53
N VAL A 11 2.62 -7.91 17.15
CA VAL A 11 1.73 -8.91 17.73
C VAL A 11 1.52 -10.02 16.72
N ALA A 12 2.02 -11.21 17.01
CA ALA A 12 1.84 -12.40 16.18
C ALA A 12 0.63 -13.20 16.67
N LEU A 13 -0.33 -13.42 15.77
CA LEU A 13 -1.57 -14.12 16.09
C LEU A 13 -1.51 -15.57 15.59
N THR A 14 -1.47 -16.50 16.52
CA THR A 14 -1.32 -17.93 16.24
C THR A 14 -2.63 -18.66 16.53
N TYR A 15 -3.20 -19.31 15.52
CA TYR A 15 -4.24 -20.32 15.75
C TYR A 15 -3.57 -21.65 16.06
N PRO A 16 -4.04 -22.43 17.05
CA PRO A 16 -3.51 -23.76 17.28
C PRO A 16 -3.78 -24.62 16.04
N THR A 17 -2.71 -25.00 15.33
CA THR A 17 -2.78 -26.09 14.35
C THR A 17 -2.88 -27.39 15.13
N GLY A 18 -3.93 -28.18 14.86
CA GLY A 18 -4.31 -29.37 15.62
C GLY A 18 -3.32 -30.54 15.58
N THR A 19 -2.13 -30.37 16.14
CA THR A 19 -1.20 -31.45 16.47
C THR A 19 -0.82 -31.49 17.95
N ASP A 20 -1.05 -30.41 18.71
CA ASP A 20 -0.81 -30.40 20.14
C ASP A 20 -2.12 -30.65 20.89
N ASN A 21 -2.27 -31.88 21.40
CA ASN A 21 -3.28 -32.37 22.34
C ASN A 21 -4.72 -32.62 21.84
N LEU A 22 -4.90 -33.70 21.08
CA LEU A 22 -6.18 -34.42 21.03
C LEU A 22 -5.99 -35.89 21.52
N PRO A 23 -6.82 -36.40 22.45
CA PRO A 23 -6.71 -37.77 22.94
C PRO A 23 -7.05 -38.79 21.83
N ARG A 24 -6.20 -39.80 21.68
CA ARG A 24 -6.31 -40.88 20.69
C ARG A 24 -7.62 -41.69 20.86
N ARG A 25 -8.53 -41.60 19.89
CA ARG A 25 -9.62 -42.57 19.57
C ARG A 25 -10.35 -42.00 18.32
N VAL A 26 -10.65 -42.67 17.21
CA VAL A 26 -10.77 -44.08 16.79
C VAL A 26 -10.46 -44.14 15.29
N ARG A 27 -9.67 -45.12 14.83
CA ARG A 27 -9.55 -45.47 13.40
C ARG A 27 -10.78 -46.29 12.97
N LYS A 28 -11.49 -45.86 11.93
CA LYS A 28 -12.28 -46.70 10.99
C LYS A 28 -12.34 -45.94 9.66
N LYS A 29 -11.62 -46.37 8.61
CA LYS A 29 -12.01 -47.32 7.53
C LYS A 29 -13.28 -46.88 6.79
N GLU A 30 -13.09 -46.34 5.58
CA GLU A 30 -13.96 -46.37 4.40
C GLU A 30 -13.26 -45.53 3.31
N ASN A 31 -13.32 -45.78 2.00
CA ASN A 31 -13.58 -46.96 1.20
C ASN A 31 -13.00 -46.65 -0.20
N ARG A 32 -12.57 -47.67 -0.94
CA ARG A 32 -12.12 -47.55 -2.35
C ARG A 32 -13.27 -47.12 -3.25
N GLN A 33 -13.01 -46.30 -4.28
CA GLN A 33 -13.74 -46.33 -5.56
C GLN A 33 -12.88 -45.81 -6.75
N PRO A 34 -13.25 -46.18 -8.00
CA PRO A 34 -12.30 -46.58 -9.04
C PRO A 34 -12.04 -45.52 -10.13
N LYS A 35 -11.02 -45.80 -10.95
CA LYS A 35 -10.72 -45.08 -12.21
C LYS A 35 -11.82 -45.35 -13.24
N GLY A 36 -12.44 -44.29 -13.76
CA GLY A 36 -13.32 -44.32 -14.92
C GLY A 36 -13.16 -43.02 -15.71
N GLY A 37 -12.72 -43.13 -16.96
CA GLY A 37 -12.64 -42.02 -17.89
C GLY A 37 -14.00 -41.68 -18.47
N VAL A 38 -14.25 -40.38 -18.66
CA VAL A 38 -15.34 -39.89 -19.51
C VAL A 38 -14.79 -38.71 -20.31
N ALA A 39 -14.88 -38.84 -21.64
CA ALA A 39 -14.52 -37.83 -22.61
C ALA A 39 -15.46 -36.61 -22.50
N GLN A 40 -14.89 -35.40 -22.53
CA GLN A 40 -15.66 -34.18 -22.75
C GLN A 40 -15.42 -33.66 -24.16
N ASN A 41 -16.51 -33.57 -24.92
CA ASN A 41 -16.61 -32.96 -26.22
C ASN A 41 -16.21 -31.48 -26.16
N SER A 42 -15.23 -31.11 -26.97
CA SER A 42 -14.86 -29.73 -27.27
C SER A 42 -15.81 -29.16 -28.33
N PHE A 43 -16.64 -28.19 -27.96
CA PHE A 43 -17.23 -27.25 -28.91
C PHE A 43 -16.43 -25.94 -28.86
N SER A 44 -15.52 -25.79 -29.81
CA SER A 44 -14.80 -24.56 -30.10
C SER A 44 -15.74 -23.56 -30.78
N ARG A 45 -16.03 -22.44 -30.13
CA ARG A 45 -16.44 -21.20 -30.81
C ARG A 45 -15.20 -20.32 -30.95
N THR A 46 -14.61 -20.35 -32.14
CA THR A 46 -13.58 -19.41 -32.57
C THR A 46 -14.20 -18.03 -32.80
N CYS A 47 -13.86 -17.07 -31.95
CA CYS A 47 -13.98 -15.65 -32.27
C CYS A 47 -12.64 -15.20 -32.89
N HIS A 48 -12.69 -14.73 -34.14
CA HIS A 48 -11.59 -14.06 -34.81
C HIS A 48 -11.51 -12.62 -34.32
N CYS A 49 -10.38 -12.25 -33.71
CA CYS A 49 -9.86 -10.89 -33.74
C CYS A 49 -8.36 -10.87 -33.42
N ASP A 50 -7.63 -10.24 -34.34
CA ASP A 50 -6.41 -9.45 -34.19
C ASP A 50 -5.05 -10.15 -34.11
N THR A 51 -4.43 -10.13 -35.30
CA THR A 51 -2.99 -10.19 -35.56
C THR A 51 -2.20 -9.16 -34.74
N PRO A 52 -1.04 -9.52 -34.17
CA PRO A 52 -0.17 -8.56 -33.50
C PRO A 52 0.54 -7.68 -34.54
N HIS A 53 0.19 -6.39 -34.59
CA HIS A 53 1.01 -5.40 -35.25
C HIS A 53 2.35 -5.30 -34.51
N LYS A 54 3.43 -5.72 -35.17
CA LYS A 54 4.81 -5.39 -34.80
C LYS A 54 4.96 -3.87 -34.82
N ALA A 55 5.14 -3.26 -33.65
CA ALA A 55 5.70 -1.92 -33.56
C ALA A 55 7.15 -1.94 -34.08
N PRO A 56 7.57 -0.96 -34.90
CA PRO A 56 8.94 -0.91 -35.40
C PRO A 56 9.91 -0.58 -34.25
N ALA A 57 11.06 -1.25 -34.26
CA ALA A 57 12.15 -0.97 -33.34
C ALA A 57 12.65 0.47 -33.55
N ALA A 58 12.55 1.31 -32.53
CA ALA A 58 13.08 2.66 -32.56
C ALA A 58 14.60 2.61 -32.37
N THR A 59 15.34 2.80 -33.46
CA THR A 59 16.73 3.24 -33.43
C THR A 59 16.78 4.75 -33.20
N SER A 60 17.70 5.19 -32.33
CA SER A 60 17.81 6.55 -31.80
C SER A 60 18.41 7.53 -32.84
N PRO A 61 17.56 8.40 -33.42
CA PRO A 61 17.81 9.86 -33.43
C PRO A 61 16.55 10.74 -33.20
N ALA A 62 15.38 10.16 -32.89
CA ALA A 62 14.07 10.86 -32.89
C ALA A 62 13.75 11.73 -31.65
N ALA A 63 14.53 11.64 -30.57
CA ALA A 63 14.23 12.34 -29.32
C ALA A 63 14.51 13.86 -29.38
N SER A 64 15.47 14.31 -30.20
CA SER A 64 15.80 15.74 -30.31
C SER A 64 14.84 16.51 -31.23
N SER A 65 14.32 15.88 -32.28
CA SER A 65 13.39 16.53 -33.23
C SER A 65 12.00 16.73 -32.64
N SER A 66 11.51 15.78 -31.85
CA SER A 66 10.20 15.88 -31.18
C SER A 66 10.18 16.93 -30.07
N ALA A 67 11.30 17.14 -29.37
CA ALA A 67 11.42 18.18 -28.35
C ALA A 67 11.35 19.60 -28.95
N SER A 68 12.02 19.85 -30.09
CA SER A 68 11.94 21.12 -30.82
C SER A 68 10.52 21.40 -31.31
N ALA A 69 9.89 20.40 -31.96
CA ALA A 69 8.54 20.53 -32.50
C ALA A 69 7.49 20.82 -31.42
N GLY A 70 7.61 20.18 -30.24
CA GLY A 70 6.71 20.43 -29.12
C GLY A 70 6.85 21.84 -28.54
N ALA A 71 8.09 22.32 -28.38
CA ALA A 71 8.33 23.70 -27.92
C ALA A 71 7.78 24.74 -28.91
N GLU A 72 8.01 24.54 -30.21
CA GLU A 72 7.48 25.41 -31.27
C GLU A 72 5.93 25.43 -31.30
N ALA A 73 5.29 24.28 -31.16
CA ALA A 73 3.83 24.18 -31.10
C ALA A 73 3.26 24.89 -29.86
N LEU A 74 3.93 24.79 -28.71
CA LEU A 74 3.53 25.51 -27.51
C LEU A 74 3.71 27.03 -27.66
N GLU A 75 4.78 27.50 -28.31
CA GLU A 75 4.94 28.93 -28.61
C GLU A 75 3.81 29.46 -29.51
N ALA A 76 3.39 28.70 -30.51
CA ALA A 76 2.27 29.07 -31.37
C ALA A 76 0.93 29.09 -30.62
N ALA A 77 0.76 28.25 -29.59
CA ALA A 77 -0.42 28.21 -28.73
C ALA A 77 -0.40 29.24 -27.59
N ARG A 78 0.79 29.73 -27.19
CA ARG A 78 1.01 30.60 -26.03
C ARG A 78 0.10 31.84 -25.96
N PRO A 79 -0.22 32.54 -27.07
CA PRO A 79 -1.11 33.70 -27.00
C PRO A 79 -2.53 33.40 -26.47
N GLY A 80 -3.00 32.16 -26.56
CA GLY A 80 -4.31 31.73 -26.03
C GLY A 80 -4.29 31.35 -24.55
N LEU A 81 -3.10 31.20 -23.94
CA LEU A 81 -2.96 30.71 -22.58
C LEU A 81 -3.05 31.83 -21.53
N SER A 82 -3.72 31.54 -20.41
CA SER A 82 -3.63 32.39 -19.22
C SER A 82 -2.21 32.38 -18.65
N SER A 83 -1.84 33.39 -17.85
CA SER A 83 -0.51 33.43 -17.21
C SER A 83 -0.22 32.20 -16.36
N ARG A 84 -1.24 31.64 -15.69
CA ARG A 84 -1.11 30.39 -14.92
C ARG A 84 -0.85 29.19 -15.83
N HIS A 85 -1.62 29.07 -16.91
CA HIS A 85 -1.47 28.00 -17.89
C HIS A 85 -0.12 28.04 -18.59
N ALA A 86 0.35 29.23 -18.97
CA ALA A 86 1.70 29.41 -19.52
C ALA A 86 2.77 28.95 -18.53
N ALA A 87 2.68 29.31 -17.25
CA ALA A 87 3.65 28.87 -16.23
C ALA A 87 3.70 27.35 -16.04
N VAL A 88 2.54 26.66 -16.10
CA VAL A 88 2.48 25.19 -16.04
C VAL A 88 3.08 24.56 -17.30
N ALA A 89 2.85 25.16 -18.47
CA ALA A 89 3.42 24.66 -19.72
C ALA A 89 4.96 24.80 -19.72
N GLU A 90 5.49 25.92 -19.21
CA GLU A 90 6.93 26.11 -18.99
C GLU A 90 7.52 25.07 -18.04
N LEU A 91 6.84 24.83 -16.91
CA LEU A 91 7.25 23.79 -15.96
C LEU A 91 7.39 22.42 -16.66
N LEU A 92 6.46 22.07 -17.55
CA LEU A 92 6.52 20.83 -18.32
C LEU A 92 7.70 20.82 -19.30
N LEU A 93 7.98 21.93 -19.99
CA LEU A 93 9.17 22.06 -20.83
C LEU A 93 10.47 21.88 -20.03
N GLU A 94 10.58 22.52 -18.88
CA GLU A 94 11.74 22.39 -17.98
C GLU A 94 11.91 20.95 -17.44
N CYS A 95 10.81 20.23 -17.27
CA CYS A 95 10.81 18.82 -16.92
C CYS A 95 11.20 17.91 -18.10
N GLY A 96 11.39 18.46 -19.30
CA GLY A 96 11.71 17.73 -20.52
C GLY A 96 10.50 17.03 -21.14
N GLN A 97 9.29 17.57 -20.96
CA GLN A 97 8.02 16.98 -21.40
C GLN A 97 7.43 17.69 -22.63
N ALA A 98 8.30 18.23 -23.50
CA ALA A 98 7.88 18.98 -24.69
C ALA A 98 7.04 18.15 -25.67
N HIS A 99 7.22 16.83 -25.70
CA HIS A 99 6.48 15.91 -26.56
C HIS A 99 4.96 15.97 -26.34
N LEU A 100 4.49 16.42 -25.17
CA LEU A 100 3.08 16.58 -24.84
C LEU A 100 2.37 17.62 -25.73
N PHE A 101 3.14 18.55 -26.32
CA PHE A 101 2.62 19.68 -27.10
C PHE A 101 2.71 19.48 -28.62
N VAL A 102 3.34 18.41 -29.09
CA VAL A 102 3.64 18.21 -30.53
C VAL A 102 2.40 18.29 -31.44
N SER A 103 1.24 17.89 -30.93
CA SER A 103 -0.03 17.91 -31.67
C SER A 103 -0.92 19.11 -31.34
N TRP A 104 -0.41 20.12 -30.63
CA TRP A 104 -1.20 21.29 -30.27
C TRP A 104 -1.38 22.23 -31.48
N PRO A 105 -2.62 22.65 -31.77
CA PRO A 105 -2.85 23.68 -32.77
C PRO A 105 -2.45 25.07 -32.22
N PRO A 106 -2.28 26.09 -33.09
CA PRO A 106 -1.97 27.45 -32.66
C PRO A 106 -3.08 28.08 -31.81
N ALA A 107 -2.83 29.28 -31.28
CA ALA A 107 -3.81 30.01 -30.47
C ALA A 107 -5.12 30.25 -31.23
N GLY A 108 -6.25 30.08 -30.54
CA GLY A 108 -7.60 30.22 -31.09
C GLY A 108 -8.28 28.90 -31.45
N GLU A 109 -7.56 27.78 -31.39
CA GLU A 109 -8.07 26.43 -31.65
C GLU A 109 -7.90 25.53 -30.41
N ALA A 110 -8.88 24.68 -30.13
CA ALA A 110 -8.86 23.72 -29.01
C ALA A 110 -8.55 24.35 -27.62
N GLU A 111 -8.82 25.64 -27.43
CA GLU A 111 -8.52 26.36 -26.17
C GLU A 111 -9.17 25.72 -24.93
N PRO A 112 -10.43 25.22 -24.97
CA PRO A 112 -11.01 24.52 -23.82
C PRO A 112 -10.25 23.23 -23.46
N ASP A 113 -9.74 22.50 -24.45
CA ASP A 113 -9.01 21.25 -24.23
C ASP A 113 -7.58 21.53 -23.73
N LYS A 114 -6.88 22.50 -24.30
CA LYS A 114 -5.58 22.99 -23.80
C LYS A 114 -5.69 23.46 -22.34
N ALA A 115 -6.74 24.21 -22.02
CA ALA A 115 -7.01 24.67 -20.66
C ALA A 115 -7.28 23.49 -19.71
N ARG A 116 -8.10 22.51 -20.12
CA ARG A 116 -8.36 21.29 -19.33
C ARG A 116 -7.06 20.53 -19.02
N PHE A 117 -6.20 20.33 -20.04
CA PHE A 117 -4.92 19.66 -19.88
C PHE A 117 -4.00 20.38 -18.87
N LEU A 118 -3.87 21.70 -19.00
CA LEU A 118 -2.99 22.49 -18.12
C LEU A 118 -3.56 22.58 -16.70
N GLU A 119 -4.87 22.59 -16.53
CA GLU A 119 -5.50 22.53 -15.21
C GLU A 119 -5.25 21.16 -14.54
N GLN A 120 -5.32 20.06 -15.30
CA GLN A 120 -4.94 18.74 -14.79
C GLN A 120 -3.47 18.72 -14.34
N CYS A 121 -2.55 19.24 -15.17
CA CYS A 121 -1.13 19.33 -14.82
C CYS A 121 -0.88 20.21 -13.59
N HIS A 122 -1.59 21.33 -13.48
CA HIS A 122 -1.53 22.20 -12.30
C HIS A 122 -1.97 21.46 -11.02
N GLY A 123 -3.08 20.73 -11.10
CA GLY A 123 -3.57 19.94 -9.98
C GLY A 123 -2.61 18.83 -9.56
N LEU A 124 -1.92 18.19 -10.51
CA LEU A 124 -0.88 17.19 -10.22
C LEU A 124 0.35 17.83 -9.54
N ASP A 125 0.75 19.02 -10.00
CA ASP A 125 1.86 19.79 -9.42
C ASP A 125 1.57 20.21 -7.97
N GLN A 126 0.34 20.62 -7.66
CA GLN A 126 -0.02 21.02 -6.29
C GLN A 126 -0.08 19.86 -5.30
N ARG A 127 -0.37 18.64 -5.76
CA ARG A 127 -0.67 17.50 -4.88
C ARG A 127 0.54 16.63 -4.59
N TYR A 128 1.56 16.66 -5.44
CA TYR A 128 2.79 15.92 -5.20
C TYR A 128 3.78 16.78 -4.39
N PRO A 129 4.39 16.26 -3.31
CA PRO A 129 5.39 17.00 -2.54
C PRO A 129 6.56 17.49 -3.42
N GLY A 130 6.73 18.80 -3.53
CA GLY A 130 7.74 19.42 -4.41
C GLY A 130 7.35 19.50 -5.90
N GLY A 131 6.11 19.15 -6.23
CA GLY A 131 5.52 19.30 -7.55
C GLY A 131 6.04 18.34 -8.62
N LEU A 132 5.63 18.58 -9.86
CA LEU A 132 5.98 17.75 -11.01
C LEU A 132 7.50 17.71 -11.24
N ARG A 133 8.21 18.80 -10.92
CA ARG A 133 9.69 18.84 -10.99
C ARG A 133 10.31 17.80 -10.05
N ALA A 134 9.85 17.74 -8.80
CA ALA A 134 10.31 16.73 -7.85
C ALA A 134 9.90 15.32 -8.28
N TYR A 135 8.67 15.15 -8.79
CA TYR A 135 8.19 13.86 -9.29
C TYR A 135 9.08 13.32 -10.42
N VAL A 136 9.38 14.13 -11.44
CA VAL A 136 10.22 13.72 -12.57
C VAL A 136 11.65 13.43 -12.12
N ALA A 137 12.23 14.26 -11.25
CA ALA A 137 13.57 14.03 -10.72
C ALA A 137 13.65 12.70 -9.94
N ASN A 138 12.68 12.46 -9.06
CA ASN A 138 12.60 11.23 -8.28
C ASN A 138 12.34 10.00 -9.17
N ALA A 139 11.47 10.14 -10.18
CA ALA A 139 11.19 9.10 -11.14
C ALA A 139 12.42 8.69 -11.93
N ARG A 140 13.16 9.65 -12.48
CA ARG A 140 14.42 9.37 -13.19
C ARG A 140 15.43 8.65 -12.29
N ARG A 141 15.56 9.09 -11.03
CA ARG A 141 16.45 8.43 -10.05
C ARG A 141 16.04 6.98 -9.80
N LEU A 142 14.77 6.74 -9.43
CA LEU A 142 14.25 5.40 -9.11
C LEU A 142 14.25 4.46 -10.32
N LEU A 143 13.97 4.98 -11.52
CA LEU A 143 14.02 4.21 -12.76
C LEU A 143 15.47 3.83 -13.12
N ALA A 144 16.42 4.75 -12.95
CA ALA A 144 17.84 4.44 -13.14
C ALA A 144 18.32 3.37 -12.13
N GLU A 145 17.94 3.49 -10.86
CA GLU A 145 18.22 2.48 -9.82
C GLU A 145 17.60 1.11 -10.18
N SER A 146 16.34 1.09 -10.64
CA SER A 146 15.65 -0.13 -11.10
C SER A 146 16.36 -0.78 -12.30
N ALA A 147 16.73 0.01 -13.31
CA ALA A 147 17.44 -0.48 -14.49
C ALA A 147 18.80 -1.09 -14.12
N ALA A 148 19.54 -0.44 -13.21
CA ALA A 148 20.81 -0.92 -12.67
C ALA A 148 20.67 -2.05 -11.64
N ALA A 149 19.45 -2.55 -11.37
CA ALA A 149 19.17 -3.57 -10.36
C ALA A 149 19.70 -3.22 -8.97
N VAL A 150 19.72 -1.92 -8.63
CA VAL A 150 20.13 -1.45 -7.30
C VAL A 150 19.13 -2.00 -6.28
N ASN A 151 19.62 -2.81 -5.34
CA ASN A 151 18.83 -3.25 -4.22
C ASN A 151 18.81 -2.13 -3.15
N PRO A 152 17.65 -1.54 -2.82
CA PRO A 152 17.55 -0.49 -1.80
C PRO A 152 18.01 -0.94 -0.41
N LEU A 153 18.04 -2.26 -0.19
CA LEU A 153 18.46 -2.92 1.04
C LEU A 153 19.83 -3.60 0.86
N ALA A 154 20.61 -3.24 -0.16
CA ALA A 154 21.99 -3.71 -0.31
C ALA A 154 22.83 -3.41 0.94
N GLY A 155 23.62 -4.40 1.37
CA GLY A 155 24.43 -4.34 2.59
C GLY A 155 23.64 -4.57 3.88
N TRP A 156 22.31 -4.64 3.83
CA TRP A 156 21.50 -5.07 4.97
C TRP A 156 21.35 -6.59 4.98
N ARG A 157 21.36 -7.15 6.18
CA ARG A 157 21.11 -8.57 6.46
C ARG A 157 19.80 -8.68 7.22
N PRO A 158 18.80 -9.42 6.70
CA PRO A 158 17.58 -9.68 7.44
C PRO A 158 17.87 -10.68 8.56
N THR A 159 17.33 -10.40 9.73
CA THR A 159 17.42 -11.25 10.93
C THR A 159 16.04 -11.36 11.56
N VAL A 160 15.81 -12.46 12.28
CA VAL A 160 14.55 -12.68 12.99
C VAL A 160 14.41 -11.58 14.05
N PRO A 161 13.24 -10.92 14.16
CA PRO A 161 13.00 -9.94 15.22
C PRO A 161 13.30 -10.51 16.59
N ALA A 162 13.90 -9.69 17.45
CA ALA A 162 14.21 -10.10 18.82
C ALA A 162 12.92 -10.49 19.57
N ALA A 163 12.97 -11.52 20.41
CA ALA A 163 11.79 -12.11 21.04
C ALA A 163 11.02 -11.11 21.92
N GLU A 164 11.72 -10.14 22.51
CA GLU A 164 11.14 -9.05 23.29
C GLU A 164 10.24 -8.10 22.48
N LEU A 165 10.46 -8.01 21.17
CA LEU A 165 9.63 -7.23 20.24
C LEU A 165 8.36 -7.98 19.83
N GLU A 166 8.30 -9.28 20.08
CA GLU A 166 7.17 -10.13 19.70
C GLU A 166 6.25 -10.38 20.90
N THR A 167 4.95 -10.19 20.69
CA THR A 167 3.92 -10.72 21.59
C THR A 167 3.10 -11.75 20.84
N LYS A 168 3.26 -13.03 21.20
CA LYS A 168 2.45 -14.12 20.66
C LYS A 168 1.17 -14.23 21.46
N LEU A 169 0.04 -14.04 20.79
CA LEU A 169 -1.27 -14.18 21.41
C LEU A 169 -2.03 -15.30 20.72
N TYR A 170 -2.60 -16.20 21.51
CA TYR A 170 -3.51 -17.22 21.02
C TYR A 170 -4.93 -16.80 21.39
N PRO A 171 -5.86 -16.74 20.42
CA PRO A 171 -7.25 -16.41 20.71
C PRO A 171 -7.76 -17.24 21.89
N VAL A 172 -8.55 -16.60 22.76
CA VAL A 172 -9.17 -17.16 23.97
C VAL A 172 -8.25 -17.56 25.13
N ASP A 173 -6.92 -17.41 25.02
CA ASP A 173 -6.01 -17.63 26.15
C ASP A 173 -6.09 -16.50 27.21
N SER A 174 -5.47 -16.70 28.37
CA SER A 174 -5.51 -15.72 29.47
C SER A 174 -4.76 -14.42 29.16
N GLU A 175 -3.67 -14.48 28.39
CA GLU A 175 -2.90 -13.29 27.99
C GLU A 175 -3.68 -12.47 26.97
N PHE A 176 -4.29 -13.12 25.99
CA PHE A 176 -5.18 -12.51 25.00
C PHE A 176 -6.32 -11.78 25.70
N ARG A 177 -7.04 -12.44 26.63
CA ARG A 177 -8.12 -11.81 27.40
C ARG A 177 -7.63 -10.64 28.26
N ARG A 178 -6.46 -10.78 28.88
CA ARG A 178 -5.85 -9.69 29.66
C ARG A 178 -5.59 -8.47 28.78
N PHE A 179 -4.95 -8.65 27.62
CA PHE A 179 -4.70 -7.55 26.70
C PHE A 179 -5.97 -7.03 26.05
N GLU A 180 -6.97 -7.86 25.77
CA GLU A 180 -8.27 -7.43 25.27
C GLU A 180 -8.96 -6.49 26.25
N GLU A 181 -8.95 -6.79 27.56
CA GLU A 181 -9.52 -5.91 28.59
C GLU A 181 -8.74 -4.59 28.71
N ILE A 182 -7.40 -4.63 28.66
CA ILE A 182 -6.58 -3.41 28.62
C ILE A 182 -6.92 -2.59 27.37
N GLY A 183 -6.99 -3.22 26.20
CA GLY A 183 -7.32 -2.56 24.95
C GLY A 183 -8.71 -1.95 24.97
N LEU A 184 -9.69 -2.64 25.56
CA LEU A 184 -11.04 -2.13 25.73
C LEU A 184 -11.07 -0.88 26.63
N SER A 185 -10.23 -0.81 27.67
CA SER A 185 -10.11 0.40 28.51
C SER A 185 -9.55 1.61 27.75
N GLU A 186 -8.80 1.36 26.67
CA GLU A 186 -8.15 2.37 25.81
C GLU A 186 -8.97 2.71 24.56
N ALA A 187 -9.93 1.86 24.20
CA ALA A 187 -10.62 1.91 22.90
C ALA A 187 -11.45 3.18 22.67
N ALA A 188 -11.84 3.91 23.72
CA ALA A 188 -12.51 5.22 23.54
C ALA A 188 -11.63 6.26 22.83
N GLY A 189 -10.31 6.09 22.87
CA GLY A 189 -9.33 6.92 22.16
C GLY A 189 -8.92 6.40 20.78
N LEU A 190 -9.57 5.34 20.27
CA LEU A 190 -9.21 4.67 19.02
C LEU A 190 -9.88 5.33 17.79
N CYS A 191 -9.08 5.51 16.73
CA CYS A 191 -9.52 5.89 15.39
C CYS A 191 -9.19 4.78 14.40
N PHE A 192 -10.05 4.57 13.40
CA PHE A 192 -9.84 3.58 12.34
C PHE A 192 -9.51 4.28 11.02
N VAL A 193 -8.56 3.73 10.27
CA VAL A 193 -8.16 4.23 8.95
C VAL A 193 -8.12 3.07 7.96
N LEU A 194 -8.82 3.22 6.84
CA LEU A 194 -9.00 2.18 5.83
C LEU A 194 -8.68 2.67 4.42
N PRO A 195 -7.47 2.40 3.91
CA PRO A 195 -7.17 2.43 2.48
C PRO A 195 -8.08 1.49 1.67
N ALA A 196 -8.93 2.09 0.83
CA ALA A 196 -9.93 1.43 -0.02
C ALA A 196 -9.97 2.06 -1.44
N GLY A 197 -8.80 2.37 -1.99
CA GLY A 197 -8.67 2.95 -3.33
C GLY A 197 -8.79 1.94 -4.49
N GLY A 198 -8.86 0.64 -4.20
CA GLY A 198 -8.85 -0.41 -5.22
C GLY A 198 -10.24 -0.92 -5.62
N LEU A 199 -10.42 -1.17 -6.91
CA LEU A 199 -11.56 -1.96 -7.43
C LEU A 199 -11.32 -3.48 -7.26
N GLY A 200 -12.41 -4.24 -7.36
CA GLY A 200 -12.40 -5.71 -7.27
C GLY A 200 -12.06 -6.44 -8.57
N GLU A 201 -11.54 -5.76 -9.61
CA GLU A 201 -11.48 -6.31 -10.97
C GLU A 201 -10.67 -7.61 -11.08
N ARG A 202 -9.54 -7.69 -10.34
CA ARG A 202 -8.73 -8.92 -10.27
C ARG A 202 -9.47 -10.10 -9.63
N LEU A 203 -10.49 -9.83 -8.82
CA LEU A 203 -11.39 -10.82 -8.23
C LEU A 203 -12.58 -11.14 -9.14
N GLY A 204 -12.69 -10.50 -10.31
CA GLY A 204 -13.86 -10.58 -11.18
C GLY A 204 -15.06 -9.74 -10.72
N PHE A 205 -14.84 -8.73 -9.87
CA PHE A 205 -15.88 -7.86 -9.34
C PHE A 205 -15.70 -6.41 -9.79
N SER A 206 -16.71 -5.83 -10.45
CA SER A 206 -16.64 -4.47 -11.02
C SER A 206 -16.92 -3.34 -10.03
N GLY A 207 -17.38 -3.67 -8.82
CA GLY A 207 -17.65 -2.71 -7.76
C GLY A 207 -16.44 -2.35 -6.90
N ILE A 208 -16.66 -1.48 -5.93
CA ILE A 208 -15.70 -1.23 -4.84
C ILE A 208 -15.58 -2.49 -3.99
N LYS A 209 -14.36 -2.91 -3.62
CA LYS A 209 -14.20 -4.15 -2.82
C LYS A 209 -15.00 -4.13 -1.52
N LEU A 210 -15.21 -2.95 -0.94
CA LEU A 210 -16.03 -2.74 0.24
C LEU A 210 -17.49 -3.21 0.12
N ALA A 211 -18.00 -3.34 -1.11
CA ALA A 211 -19.32 -3.89 -1.41
C ALA A 211 -19.32 -5.41 -1.64
N LEU A 212 -18.16 -6.07 -1.61
CA LEU A 212 -18.10 -7.53 -1.67
C LEU A 212 -18.75 -8.12 -0.40
N PRO A 213 -19.54 -9.20 -0.54
CA PRO A 213 -20.06 -9.92 0.61
C PRO A 213 -18.90 -10.60 1.36
N CYS A 214 -18.84 -10.43 2.68
CA CYS A 214 -17.84 -11.09 3.52
C CYS A 214 -18.14 -12.60 3.70
N GLU A 215 -19.40 -12.99 3.50
CA GLU A 215 -19.90 -14.35 3.50
C GLU A 215 -21.19 -14.45 2.64
N ILE A 216 -21.59 -15.66 2.26
CA ILE A 216 -22.69 -15.88 1.29
C ILE A 216 -24.06 -16.20 1.90
N ALA A 217 -24.12 -16.44 3.21
CA ALA A 217 -25.35 -16.79 3.92
C ALA A 217 -26.23 -15.56 4.13
N THR A 218 -25.67 -14.43 4.57
CA THR A 218 -26.42 -13.17 4.73
C THR A 218 -26.11 -12.16 3.62
N GLY A 219 -24.98 -12.34 2.91
CA GLY A 219 -24.54 -11.41 1.89
C GLY A 219 -24.05 -10.08 2.46
N THR A 220 -23.70 -10.04 3.76
CA THR A 220 -23.26 -8.82 4.44
C THR A 220 -22.03 -8.24 3.75
N PRO A 221 -22.05 -6.99 3.26
CA PRO A 221 -20.89 -6.36 2.67
C PRO A 221 -19.75 -6.15 3.67
N LEU A 222 -18.51 -6.16 3.20
CA LEU A 222 -17.33 -5.89 4.03
C LEU A 222 -17.44 -4.56 4.80
N LEU A 223 -17.91 -3.50 4.15
CA LEU A 223 -18.09 -2.21 4.82
C LEU A 223 -19.14 -2.26 5.93
N GLN A 224 -20.23 -3.00 5.72
CA GLN A 224 -21.25 -3.19 6.76
C GLN A 224 -20.66 -3.95 7.95
N LEU A 225 -19.85 -4.99 7.72
CA LEU A 225 -19.19 -5.72 8.79
C LEU A 225 -18.27 -4.79 9.61
N TYR A 226 -17.44 -3.97 8.94
CA TYR A 226 -16.55 -3.03 9.62
C TYR A 226 -17.33 -1.99 10.42
N ALA A 227 -18.37 -1.40 9.83
CA ALA A 227 -19.24 -0.45 10.51
C ALA A 227 -19.95 -1.07 11.72
N ALA A 228 -20.48 -2.29 11.57
CA ALA A 228 -21.14 -3.02 12.66
C ALA A 228 -20.19 -3.29 13.83
N HIS A 229 -18.93 -3.66 13.57
CA HIS A 229 -17.92 -3.80 14.62
C HIS A 229 -17.65 -2.49 15.36
N ILE A 230 -17.50 -1.38 14.63
CA ILE A 230 -17.28 -0.05 15.22
C ILE A 230 -18.51 0.35 16.07
N CYS A 231 -19.72 0.16 15.56
CA CYS A 231 -20.96 0.43 16.29
C CYS A 231 -21.10 -0.43 17.55
N ALA A 232 -20.80 -1.72 17.48
CA ALA A 232 -20.82 -2.62 18.63
C ALA A 232 -19.83 -2.18 19.71
N LEU A 233 -18.60 -1.81 19.32
CA LEU A 233 -17.59 -1.30 20.24
C LEU A 233 -18.02 0.02 20.88
N GLN A 234 -18.62 0.94 20.12
CA GLN A 234 -19.18 2.18 20.67
C GLN A 234 -20.28 1.95 21.69
N HIS A 235 -21.19 1.00 21.44
CA HIS A 235 -22.24 0.64 22.40
C HIS A 235 -21.64 0.08 23.69
N LEU A 236 -20.70 -0.86 23.58
CA LEU A 236 -20.00 -1.43 24.73
C LEU A 236 -19.26 -0.37 25.55
N LEU A 237 -18.57 0.56 24.88
CA LEU A 237 -17.89 1.67 25.53
C LEU A 237 -18.87 2.66 26.17
N ALA A 238 -20.02 2.90 25.55
CA ALA A 238 -21.03 3.79 26.09
C ALA A 238 -21.65 3.27 27.38
N GLU A 239 -21.95 1.96 27.44
CA GLU A 239 -22.41 1.29 28.65
C GLU A 239 -21.36 1.35 29.76
N ARG A 240 -20.10 1.05 29.45
CA ARG A 240 -19.01 1.03 30.43
C ARG A 240 -18.65 2.42 30.96
N LEU A 241 -18.70 3.45 30.11
CA LEU A 241 -18.27 4.81 30.46
C LEU A 241 -19.43 5.74 30.86
N GLY A 242 -20.68 5.29 30.72
CA GLY A 242 -21.87 6.09 31.03
C GLY A 242 -22.04 7.33 30.14
N ARG A 243 -21.47 7.33 28.93
CA ARG A 243 -21.54 8.45 27.98
C ARG A 243 -21.48 7.98 26.54
N VAL A 244 -22.01 8.77 25.61
CA VAL A 244 -21.89 8.47 24.19
C VAL A 244 -20.41 8.44 23.77
N VAL A 245 -20.03 7.41 23.02
CA VAL A 245 -18.72 7.27 22.39
C VAL A 245 -18.90 7.19 20.87
N ARG A 246 -18.09 7.97 20.15
CA ARG A 246 -17.99 7.96 18.69
C ARG A 246 -16.56 7.66 18.34
N LEU A 247 -16.32 6.63 17.53
CA LEU A 247 -14.99 6.21 17.11
C LEU A 247 -14.78 6.68 15.66
N PRO A 248 -13.84 7.61 15.41
CA PRO A 248 -13.65 8.14 14.07
C PRO A 248 -13.23 7.05 13.08
N PHE A 249 -13.80 7.10 11.88
CA PHE A 249 -13.51 6.15 10.82
C PHE A 249 -13.18 6.90 9.52
N LEU A 250 -11.92 6.83 9.12
CA LEU A 250 -11.46 7.39 7.86
C LEU A 250 -11.37 6.30 6.80
N ILE A 251 -11.94 6.55 5.62
CA ILE A 251 -11.80 5.70 4.44
C ILE A 251 -11.06 6.50 3.39
N MET A 252 -9.87 6.03 3.01
CA MET A 252 -9.14 6.60 1.88
C MET A 252 -9.64 5.94 0.60
N THR A 253 -10.16 6.73 -0.33
CA THR A 253 -10.69 6.27 -1.63
C THR A 253 -9.77 6.68 -2.77
N SER A 254 -10.08 6.29 -4.00
CA SER A 254 -9.46 6.80 -5.24
C SER A 254 -10.51 7.47 -6.12
N ALA A 255 -10.11 8.07 -7.24
CA ALA A 255 -11.06 8.58 -8.24
C ALA A 255 -12.08 7.52 -8.69
N ASP A 256 -11.66 6.25 -8.77
CA ASP A 256 -12.50 5.13 -9.19
C ASP A 256 -13.49 4.65 -8.11
N THR A 257 -13.17 4.90 -6.84
CA THR A 257 -13.93 4.38 -5.69
C THR A 257 -14.67 5.44 -4.89
N HIS A 258 -14.33 6.74 -5.00
CA HIS A 258 -14.86 7.79 -4.12
C HIS A 258 -16.38 7.93 -4.22
N ALA A 259 -16.91 8.32 -5.39
CA ALA A 259 -18.34 8.51 -5.59
C ALA A 259 -19.15 7.23 -5.31
N LYS A 260 -18.60 6.06 -5.66
CA LYS A 260 -19.22 4.77 -5.37
C LYS A 260 -19.29 4.49 -3.87
N THR A 261 -18.25 4.83 -3.11
CA THR A 261 -18.19 4.63 -1.66
C THR A 261 -19.13 5.59 -0.94
N GLU A 262 -19.16 6.86 -1.35
CA GLU A 262 -20.09 7.86 -0.82
C GLU A 262 -21.54 7.44 -1.05
N LEU A 263 -21.90 7.04 -2.28
CA LEU A 263 -23.23 6.54 -2.61
C LEU A 263 -23.57 5.27 -1.79
N PHE A 264 -22.60 4.36 -1.63
CA PHE A 264 -22.82 3.12 -0.89
C PHE A 264 -23.08 3.38 0.59
N LEU A 265 -22.35 4.30 1.22
CA LEU A 265 -22.62 4.74 2.59
C LEU A 265 -23.98 5.42 2.70
N ALA A 266 -24.27 6.39 1.83
CA ALA A 266 -25.51 7.16 1.90
C ALA A 266 -26.76 6.29 1.68
N SER A 267 -26.71 5.36 0.73
CA SER A 267 -27.83 4.44 0.43
C SER A 267 -28.11 3.41 1.52
N HIS A 268 -27.22 3.25 2.50
CA HIS A 268 -27.35 2.31 3.62
C HIS A 268 -27.33 3.02 4.98
N ASP A 269 -27.63 4.32 5.03
CA ASP A 269 -27.63 5.11 6.27
C ASP A 269 -26.33 4.95 7.08
N HIS A 270 -25.19 4.99 6.37
CA HIS A 270 -23.84 4.79 6.90
C HIS A 270 -23.68 3.51 7.74
N PHE A 271 -24.53 2.51 7.52
CA PHE A 271 -24.58 1.25 8.28
C PHE A 271 -24.69 1.48 9.81
N GLY A 272 -25.39 2.54 10.22
CA GLY A 272 -25.60 2.92 11.62
C GLY A 272 -24.48 3.75 12.24
N LEU A 273 -23.41 4.06 11.50
CA LEU A 273 -22.42 5.06 11.92
C LEU A 273 -23.03 6.47 11.81
N ALA A 274 -22.65 7.37 12.72
CA ALA A 274 -22.97 8.77 12.56
C ALA A 274 -22.21 9.35 11.35
N ALA A 275 -22.88 10.07 10.45
CA ALA A 275 -22.25 10.56 9.22
C ALA A 275 -21.01 11.43 9.50
N GLU A 276 -21.05 12.25 10.55
CA GLU A 276 -19.95 13.13 10.96
C GLU A 276 -18.71 12.39 11.49
N GLN A 277 -18.84 11.11 11.88
CA GLN A 277 -17.69 10.32 12.34
C GLN A 277 -16.97 9.60 11.20
N VAL A 278 -17.57 9.56 10.01
CA VAL A 278 -16.98 8.98 8.80
C VAL A 278 -16.32 10.09 7.99
N THR A 279 -15.04 9.93 7.65
CA THR A 279 -14.30 10.87 6.81
C THR A 279 -13.83 10.16 5.54
N LEU A 280 -14.22 10.66 4.36
CA LEU A 280 -13.69 10.18 3.08
C LEU A 280 -12.57 11.11 2.63
N LEU A 281 -11.37 10.57 2.42
CA LEU A 281 -10.26 11.29 1.78
C LEU A 281 -9.89 10.61 0.48
N GLN A 282 -10.01 11.32 -0.64
CA GLN A 282 -9.64 10.77 -1.93
C GLN A 282 -8.13 10.93 -2.17
N GLN A 283 -7.44 9.82 -2.42
CA GLN A 283 -6.05 9.84 -2.84
C GLN A 283 -5.90 10.45 -4.23
N SER A 284 -4.76 11.08 -4.44
CA SER A 284 -4.39 11.64 -5.73
C SER A 284 -3.83 10.57 -6.65
N THR A 285 -3.80 10.86 -7.94
CA THR A 285 -3.05 10.08 -8.92
C THR A 285 -1.75 10.79 -9.26
N VAL A 286 -0.80 10.03 -9.81
CA VAL A 286 0.47 10.54 -10.33
C VAL A 286 0.58 10.27 -11.84
N PRO A 287 1.35 11.07 -12.59
CA PRO A 287 1.56 10.84 -14.01
C PRO A 287 2.15 9.45 -14.30
N ALA A 288 1.59 8.76 -15.29
CA ALA A 288 2.18 7.53 -15.79
C ALA A 288 3.42 7.82 -16.64
N LEU A 289 4.39 6.91 -16.62
CA LEU A 289 5.70 7.04 -17.25
C LEU A 289 5.86 6.02 -18.37
N ALA A 290 6.23 6.47 -19.57
CA ALA A 290 6.43 5.62 -20.75
C ALA A 290 7.76 4.85 -20.70
N ASP A 291 8.81 5.45 -20.13
CA ASP A 291 10.18 4.98 -20.27
C ASP A 291 11.08 5.39 -19.09
N ALA A 292 12.35 5.01 -19.17
CA ALA A 292 13.38 5.33 -18.17
C ALA A 292 13.75 6.82 -18.10
N ALA A 293 13.41 7.63 -19.10
CA ALA A 293 13.63 9.08 -19.09
C ALA A 293 12.55 9.83 -18.28
N GLY A 294 11.54 9.13 -17.79
CA GLY A 294 10.43 9.73 -17.04
C GLY A 294 9.46 10.49 -17.94
N THR A 295 9.35 10.09 -19.22
CA THR A 295 8.42 10.69 -20.19
C THR A 295 6.98 10.43 -19.76
N PHE A 296 6.20 11.50 -19.60
CA PHE A 296 4.77 11.42 -19.27
C PHE A 296 3.95 10.87 -20.45
N VAL A 297 2.87 10.17 -20.11
CA VAL A 297 2.00 9.51 -21.09
C VAL A 297 0.68 10.26 -21.22
N LEU A 298 0.26 10.55 -22.44
CA LEU A 298 -1.09 11.03 -22.73
C LEU A 298 -2.11 9.87 -22.66
N ASP A 299 -3.34 10.17 -22.30
CA ASP A 299 -4.43 9.20 -22.36
C ASP A 299 -4.65 8.75 -23.82
N PRO A 300 -4.63 7.44 -24.13
CA PRO A 300 -4.89 6.96 -25.49
C PRO A 300 -6.27 7.36 -26.06
N LEU A 301 -7.23 7.70 -25.19
CA LEU A 301 -8.58 8.12 -25.56
C LEU A 301 -8.75 9.64 -25.58
N ASP A 302 -7.81 10.41 -25.02
CA ASP A 302 -7.87 11.87 -24.95
C ASP A 302 -6.46 12.48 -25.01
N ALA A 303 -6.12 13.08 -26.16
CA ALA A 303 -4.83 13.75 -26.38
C ALA A 303 -4.60 14.99 -25.51
N TYR A 304 -5.62 15.48 -24.81
CA TYR A 304 -5.55 16.61 -23.87
C TYR A 304 -5.74 16.14 -22.41
N SER A 305 -5.33 14.91 -22.11
CA SER A 305 -5.28 14.39 -20.75
C SER A 305 -3.98 13.59 -20.56
N LEU A 306 -3.35 13.76 -19.40
CA LEU A 306 -2.31 12.84 -18.94
C LEU A 306 -2.95 11.55 -18.45
N LEU A 307 -2.39 10.43 -18.88
CA LEU A 307 -2.64 9.14 -18.25
C LEU A 307 -2.06 9.19 -16.84
N THR A 308 -2.91 9.01 -15.84
CA THR A 308 -2.51 8.97 -14.43
C THR A 308 -2.83 7.63 -13.79
N LYS A 309 -2.12 7.29 -12.71
CA LYS A 309 -2.32 6.04 -11.96
C LYS A 309 -2.30 6.31 -10.46
N PRO A 310 -2.98 5.49 -9.64
CA PRO A 310 -2.87 5.58 -8.18
C PRO A 310 -1.41 5.44 -7.74
N HIS A 311 -1.00 6.33 -6.83
CA HIS A 311 0.35 6.39 -6.28
C HIS A 311 0.62 5.30 -5.23
N GLY A 312 -0.43 4.66 -4.71
CA GLY A 312 -0.30 3.58 -3.72
C GLY A 312 -0.96 3.94 -2.40
N HIS A 313 -1.02 2.98 -1.48
CA HIS A 313 -1.74 3.19 -0.23
C HIS A 313 -0.96 4.02 0.80
N GLY A 314 0.33 4.31 0.56
CA GLY A 314 1.13 5.23 1.39
C GLY A 314 0.62 6.67 1.40
N ASP A 315 -0.18 7.08 0.40
CA ASP A 315 -0.84 8.40 0.36
C ASP A 315 -1.72 8.67 1.59
N VAL A 316 -2.14 7.62 2.31
CA VAL A 316 -2.96 7.77 3.53
C VAL A 316 -2.31 8.71 4.54
N HIS A 317 -0.98 8.71 4.63
CA HIS A 317 -0.23 9.53 5.58
C HIS A 317 -0.20 11.01 5.15
N SER A 318 0.09 11.28 3.88
CA SER A 318 0.06 12.66 3.35
C SER A 318 -1.35 13.24 3.39
N LEU A 319 -2.38 12.43 3.12
CA LEU A 319 -3.78 12.84 3.27
C LEU A 319 -4.13 13.15 4.73
N LEU A 320 -3.75 12.30 5.69
CA LEU A 320 -3.99 12.54 7.12
C LEU A 320 -3.30 13.82 7.63
N HIS A 321 -2.12 14.13 7.10
CA HIS A 321 -1.38 15.34 7.42
C HIS A 321 -2.02 16.58 6.80
N THR A 322 -2.16 16.60 5.47
CA THR A 322 -2.61 17.80 4.71
C THR A 322 -4.07 18.16 4.95
N SER A 323 -4.94 17.17 5.20
CA SER A 323 -6.33 17.41 5.61
C SER A 323 -6.48 17.91 7.05
N GLY A 324 -5.42 17.81 7.87
CA GLY A 324 -5.45 18.12 9.29
C GLY A 324 -6.27 17.14 10.14
N VAL A 325 -6.71 16.00 9.59
CA VAL A 325 -7.52 15.01 10.31
C VAL A 325 -6.77 14.41 11.50
N ALA A 326 -5.50 14.07 11.34
CA ALA A 326 -4.69 13.53 12.45
C ALA A 326 -4.55 14.55 13.60
N SER A 327 -4.23 15.80 13.27
CA SER A 327 -4.11 16.89 14.26
C SER A 327 -5.46 17.25 14.89
N ARG A 328 -6.59 17.10 14.16
CA ARG A 328 -7.95 17.22 14.73
C ARG A 328 -8.21 16.12 15.75
N TRP A 329 -7.99 14.85 15.41
CA TRP A 329 -8.18 13.73 16.33
C TRP A 329 -7.32 13.87 17.58
N LEU A 330 -6.08 14.34 17.45
CA LEU A 330 -5.22 14.59 18.60
C LEU A 330 -5.82 15.66 19.54
N ARG A 331 -6.36 16.76 18.99
CA ARG A 331 -7.06 17.79 19.77
C ARG A 331 -8.36 17.31 20.42
N GLU A 332 -9.02 16.32 19.81
CA GLU A 332 -10.20 15.65 20.38
C GLU A 332 -9.83 14.64 21.49
N GLY A 333 -8.56 14.50 21.83
CA GLY A 333 -8.09 13.60 22.89
C GLY A 333 -8.00 12.14 22.46
N ARG A 334 -7.98 11.86 21.15
CA ARG A 334 -7.71 10.51 20.62
C ARG A 334 -6.26 10.13 20.87
N ARG A 335 -6.01 8.83 21.03
CA ARG A 335 -4.72 8.28 21.43
C ARG A 335 -4.16 7.27 20.46
N TRP A 336 -5.02 6.62 19.68
CA TRP A 336 -4.62 5.46 18.88
C TRP A 336 -5.20 5.55 17.47
N VAL A 337 -4.41 5.16 16.47
CA VAL A 337 -4.86 4.97 15.09
C VAL A 337 -4.63 3.52 14.71
N TYR A 338 -5.66 2.85 14.16
CA TYR A 338 -5.54 1.53 13.59
C TYR A 338 -5.74 1.57 12.07
N LEU A 339 -4.65 1.33 11.34
CA LEU A 339 -4.63 1.20 9.88
C LEU A 339 -4.97 -0.24 9.50
N LEU A 340 -5.88 -0.39 8.54
CA LEU A 340 -6.43 -1.66 8.06
C LEU A 340 -6.33 -1.80 6.54
N GLN A 341 -6.79 -2.91 5.97
CA GLN A 341 -6.94 -3.11 4.53
C GLN A 341 -8.38 -3.47 4.17
N ASP A 342 -8.78 -3.18 2.93
CA ASP A 342 -10.17 -3.28 2.44
C ASP A 342 -10.77 -4.69 2.45
N SER A 343 -9.95 -5.74 2.37
CA SER A 343 -10.42 -7.11 2.07
C SER A 343 -10.11 -8.16 3.14
N SER A 344 -10.08 -7.81 4.42
CA SER A 344 -9.87 -8.79 5.51
C SER A 344 -10.82 -8.55 6.67
N THR A 345 -11.58 -9.60 7.02
CA THR A 345 -12.51 -9.61 8.15
C THR A 345 -11.80 -9.80 9.49
N ASN A 346 -10.54 -10.25 9.48
CA ASN A 346 -9.84 -10.69 10.70
C ASN A 346 -9.28 -9.54 11.55
N TYR A 347 -9.23 -8.31 11.03
CA TYR A 347 -8.66 -7.18 11.78
C TYR A 347 -9.42 -6.92 13.09
N PHE A 348 -10.74 -7.02 13.07
CA PHE A 348 -11.55 -6.76 14.26
C PHE A 348 -11.52 -7.88 15.29
N ALA A 349 -11.07 -9.09 14.92
CA ALA A 349 -10.95 -10.20 15.86
C ALA A 349 -9.84 -9.98 16.90
N THR A 350 -8.85 -9.14 16.62
CA THR A 350 -7.62 -9.06 17.42
C THR A 350 -7.17 -7.64 17.75
N HIS A 351 -7.83 -6.63 17.19
CA HIS A 351 -7.47 -5.22 17.37
C HIS A 351 -7.44 -4.76 18.84
N LEU A 352 -8.37 -5.22 19.70
CA LEU A 352 -8.37 -4.85 21.11
C LEU A 352 -7.18 -5.45 21.84
N ALA A 353 -6.87 -6.73 21.63
CA ALA A 353 -5.69 -7.34 22.23
C ALA A 353 -4.40 -6.67 21.74
N ALA A 354 -4.29 -6.35 20.44
CA ALA A 354 -3.17 -5.59 19.91
C ALA A 354 -3.06 -4.18 20.50
N LEU A 355 -4.19 -3.49 20.70
CA LEU A 355 -4.27 -2.20 21.38
C LEU A 355 -3.81 -2.31 22.84
N GLY A 356 -4.21 -3.34 23.57
CA GLY A 356 -3.76 -3.58 24.92
C GLY A 356 -2.26 -3.84 25.03
N VAL A 357 -1.67 -4.57 24.08
CA VAL A 357 -0.21 -4.72 23.99
C VAL A 357 0.46 -3.36 23.79
N SER A 358 -0.05 -2.55 22.85
CA SER A 358 0.52 -1.22 22.59
C SER A 358 0.42 -0.29 23.79
N ALA A 359 -0.73 -0.25 24.47
CA ALA A 359 -0.92 0.57 25.64
C ALA A 359 -0.05 0.12 26.82
N SER A 360 -0.03 -1.19 27.11
CA SER A 360 0.75 -1.74 28.24
C SER A 360 2.26 -1.60 28.08
N ARG A 361 2.77 -1.60 26.85
CA ARG A 361 4.20 -1.49 26.54
C ARG A 361 4.62 -0.09 26.08
N GLY A 362 3.68 0.84 25.94
CA GLY A 362 3.96 2.20 25.46
C GLY A 362 4.52 2.22 24.04
N LEU A 363 3.93 1.44 23.13
CA LEU A 363 4.41 1.33 21.75
C LEU A 363 3.94 2.50 20.89
N GLY A 364 4.88 3.10 20.16
CA GLY A 364 4.61 4.07 19.12
C GLY A 364 4.04 3.44 17.85
N VAL A 365 4.56 2.25 17.49
CA VAL A 365 4.12 1.46 16.32
C VAL A 365 4.01 -0.01 16.72
N ASN A 366 2.90 -0.65 16.36
CA ASN A 366 2.67 -2.07 16.56
C ASN A 366 2.10 -2.70 15.28
N PHE A 367 2.89 -3.59 14.67
CA PHE A 367 2.46 -4.35 13.51
C PHE A 367 1.69 -5.60 13.92
N VAL A 368 0.48 -5.78 13.37
CA VAL A 368 -0.28 -7.01 13.49
C VAL A 368 0.25 -8.01 12.48
N ALA A 369 0.72 -9.14 12.99
CA ALA A 369 1.41 -10.17 12.22
C ALA A 369 0.71 -11.52 12.35
N MET A 370 1.06 -12.43 11.43
CA MET A 370 0.60 -13.81 11.48
C MET A 370 1.74 -14.78 11.18
N PRO A 371 1.69 -16.02 11.69
CA PRO A 371 2.50 -17.11 11.17
C PRO A 371 2.25 -17.26 9.68
N ARG A 372 3.32 -17.30 8.89
CA ARG A 372 3.25 -17.51 7.45
C ARG A 372 4.11 -18.70 7.07
N ARG A 373 3.74 -19.36 5.97
CA ARG A 373 4.63 -20.35 5.35
C ARG A 373 5.68 -19.60 4.53
N ALA A 374 6.87 -20.17 4.47
CA ALA A 374 7.94 -19.68 3.62
C ALA A 374 7.46 -19.54 2.16
N ARG A 375 7.96 -18.51 1.46
CA ARG A 375 7.68 -18.21 0.05
C ARG A 375 6.22 -17.88 -0.27
N MET A 376 5.37 -17.64 0.73
CA MET A 376 4.07 -17.03 0.50
C MET A 376 4.25 -15.60 -0.03
N ALA A 377 3.38 -15.18 -0.95
CA ALA A 377 3.34 -13.82 -1.48
C ALA A 377 2.74 -12.83 -0.46
N LEU A 378 3.40 -12.72 0.70
CA LEU A 378 3.04 -11.87 1.82
C LEU A 378 4.32 -11.25 2.36
N GLY A 379 4.34 -9.93 2.53
CA GLY A 379 5.44 -9.23 3.16
C GLY A 379 5.77 -9.80 4.54
N VAL A 380 6.99 -9.56 5.00
CA VAL A 380 7.51 -10.10 6.27
C VAL A 380 7.92 -8.98 7.19
N LEU A 381 7.94 -9.26 8.49
CA LEU A 381 8.58 -8.39 9.47
C LEU A 381 9.95 -8.97 9.83
N CYS A 382 11.00 -8.16 9.68
CA CYS A 382 12.36 -8.56 10.05
C CYS A 382 13.13 -7.41 10.70
N SER A 383 14.16 -7.75 11.46
CA SER A 383 15.19 -6.77 11.83
C SER A 383 16.21 -6.71 10.70
N LEU A 384 16.65 -5.51 10.33
CA LEU A 384 17.71 -5.33 9.35
C LEU A 384 19.00 -4.91 10.04
N GLN A 385 20.09 -5.64 9.79
CA GLN A 385 21.41 -5.35 10.35
C GLN A 385 22.39 -4.95 9.24
N ARG A 386 23.22 -3.95 9.49
CA ARG A 386 24.28 -3.54 8.58
C ARG A 386 25.55 -3.21 9.35
N GLU A 387 26.64 -3.86 9.01
CA GLU A 387 27.97 -3.52 9.52
C GLU A 387 28.41 -2.15 8.99
N ARG A 388 29.00 -1.35 9.87
CA ARG A 388 29.68 -0.09 9.59
C ARG A 388 31.10 -0.19 10.16
N GLY A 389 32.01 0.63 9.65
CA GLY A 389 33.42 0.59 10.08
C GLY A 389 33.64 0.85 11.58
N ASP A 390 32.64 1.38 12.29
CA ASP A 390 32.64 1.72 13.70
C ASP A 390 31.64 0.92 14.56
N GLY A 391 30.95 -0.09 13.99
CA GLY A 391 29.98 -0.94 14.70
C GLY A 391 28.84 -1.43 13.80
N SER A 392 27.81 -2.05 14.38
CA SER A 392 26.64 -2.50 13.61
C SER A 392 25.45 -1.57 13.80
N LEU A 393 24.78 -1.23 12.69
CA LEU A 393 23.47 -0.56 12.73
C LEU A 393 22.38 -1.62 12.63
N THR A 394 21.49 -1.66 13.62
CA THR A 394 20.29 -2.51 13.61
C THR A 394 19.04 -1.65 13.53
N LEU A 395 18.22 -1.91 12.53
CA LEU A 395 16.83 -1.45 12.47
C LEU A 395 15.97 -2.58 13.06
N PRO A 396 15.32 -2.35 14.22
CA PRO A 396 14.79 -3.44 15.04
C PRO A 396 13.59 -4.13 14.41
N LEU A 397 12.80 -3.43 13.61
CA LEU A 397 11.65 -4.03 12.94
C LEU A 397 11.26 -3.21 11.71
N LEU A 398 11.25 -3.85 10.55
CA LEU A 398 10.79 -3.27 9.29
C LEU A 398 9.95 -4.29 8.52
N PRO A 399 8.90 -3.83 7.82
CA PRO A 399 8.31 -4.61 6.77
C PRO A 399 9.32 -4.77 5.61
N VAL A 400 9.41 -5.97 5.07
CA VAL A 400 10.16 -6.27 3.86
C VAL A 400 9.24 -7.04 2.93
N GLU A 401 9.12 -6.57 1.70
CA GLU A 401 8.23 -7.22 0.73
C GLU A 401 8.74 -8.62 0.36
N TYR A 402 7.80 -9.52 0.05
CA TYR A 402 8.11 -10.94 -0.20
C TYR A 402 9.08 -11.13 -1.37
N ASN A 403 9.08 -10.22 -2.35
CA ASN A 403 9.97 -10.22 -3.50
C ASN A 403 11.37 -9.66 -3.20
N GLN A 404 11.57 -9.04 -2.03
CA GLN A 404 12.85 -8.49 -1.58
C GLN A 404 13.56 -9.43 -0.59
N LEU A 405 12.81 -10.23 0.17
CA LEU A 405 13.37 -11.10 1.21
C LEU A 405 14.36 -12.14 0.66
N GLU A 406 14.01 -12.84 -0.42
CA GLU A 406 14.88 -13.90 -0.97
C GLU A 406 16.22 -13.34 -1.50
N PRO A 407 16.24 -12.25 -2.29
CA PRO A 407 17.49 -11.56 -2.64
C PRO A 407 18.33 -11.14 -1.42
N LEU A 408 17.68 -10.69 -0.34
CA LEU A 408 18.37 -10.28 0.89
C LEU A 408 19.02 -11.46 1.62
N LEU A 409 18.29 -12.57 1.76
CA LEU A 409 18.82 -13.79 2.37
C LEU A 409 19.97 -14.38 1.56
N ALA A 410 19.86 -14.36 0.23
CA ALA A 410 20.91 -14.81 -0.67
C ALA A 410 22.18 -13.96 -0.54
N ALA A 411 22.04 -12.63 -0.51
CA ALA A 411 23.17 -11.72 -0.33
C ALA A 411 23.84 -11.86 1.05
N ALA A 412 23.07 -12.14 2.10
CA ALA A 412 23.60 -12.39 3.44
C ALA A 412 24.35 -13.73 3.53
N GLY A 413 23.90 -14.77 2.81
CA GLY A 413 24.54 -16.09 2.81
C GLY A 413 25.82 -16.21 1.97
N GLY A 414 26.10 -15.24 1.08
CA GLY A 414 27.16 -15.33 0.06
C GLY A 414 28.51 -14.70 0.41
N GLY A 415 28.72 -14.17 1.62
CA GLY A 415 29.93 -13.42 1.97
C GLY A 415 30.66 -13.94 3.22
N GLY A 416 31.72 -14.72 3.01
CA GLY A 416 32.91 -14.81 3.89
C GLY A 416 32.76 -15.62 5.18
N GLY A 417 33.57 -16.68 5.31
CA GLY A 417 33.60 -17.54 6.48
C GLY A 417 34.16 -16.91 7.76
N GLY A 418 33.86 -17.58 8.88
CA GLY A 418 34.53 -17.40 10.17
C GLY A 418 33.60 -16.97 11.30
N GLY A 419 33.45 -17.84 12.31
CA GLY A 419 33.01 -17.45 13.66
C GLY A 419 31.62 -17.94 14.04
N GLY A 420 31.58 -18.99 14.87
CA GLY A 420 30.36 -19.61 15.35
C GLY A 420 29.55 -18.78 16.35
N GLY A 421 28.26 -19.09 16.41
CA GLY A 421 27.31 -18.60 17.39
C GLY A 421 25.90 -18.98 16.95
N GLY A 422 25.31 -19.99 17.59
CA GLY A 422 24.05 -20.60 17.19
C GLY A 422 22.89 -19.61 17.12
N GLY A 423 22.23 -19.56 15.97
CA GLY A 423 21.06 -18.72 15.74
C GLY A 423 20.55 -18.79 14.30
N GLY A 424 20.10 -19.97 13.85
CA GLY A 424 19.05 -20.16 12.83
C GLY A 424 19.03 -19.35 11.52
N GLY A 425 20.14 -18.80 11.04
CA GLY A 425 20.20 -17.94 9.83
C GLY A 425 21.21 -18.40 8.79
N GLY A 426 21.44 -19.71 8.64
CA GLY A 426 22.41 -20.27 7.70
C GLY A 426 21.82 -20.56 6.32
N GLY A 427 22.27 -19.83 5.29
CA GLY A 427 22.41 -20.26 3.89
C GLY A 427 21.21 -20.80 3.08
N GLY A 428 19.99 -20.91 3.63
CA GLY A 428 18.91 -21.70 3.04
C GLY A 428 17.79 -20.95 2.28
N GLY A 429 17.85 -19.62 2.18
CA GLY A 429 16.72 -18.81 1.70
C GLY A 429 15.54 -18.80 2.70
N ASP A 430 14.37 -18.32 2.30
CA ASP A 430 13.19 -18.36 3.16
C ASP A 430 12.66 -19.80 3.30
N VAL A 431 12.75 -20.35 4.51
CA VAL A 431 12.41 -21.75 4.83
C VAL A 431 11.53 -21.85 6.08
N ASN A 432 10.72 -22.91 6.15
CA ASN A 432 9.93 -23.20 7.34
C ASN A 432 10.82 -23.75 8.45
N SER A 433 10.58 -23.31 9.67
CA SER A 433 11.12 -23.90 10.90
C SER A 433 10.44 -25.23 11.23
N GLY A 434 10.86 -25.88 12.33
CA GLY A 434 10.22 -27.10 12.84
C GLY A 434 8.73 -26.96 13.18
N SER A 435 8.22 -25.73 13.30
CA SER A 435 6.79 -25.44 13.49
C SER A 435 5.94 -25.56 12.21
N GLY A 436 6.56 -25.74 11.04
CA GLY A 436 5.87 -25.70 9.74
C GLY A 436 5.62 -24.29 9.19
N TYR A 437 6.04 -23.25 9.92
CA TYR A 437 6.00 -21.84 9.52
C TYR A 437 7.40 -21.26 9.41
N SER A 438 7.56 -20.22 8.60
CA SER A 438 8.83 -19.49 8.50
C SER A 438 9.09 -18.70 9.79
N VAL A 439 10.37 -18.49 10.09
CA VAL A 439 10.84 -17.79 11.28
C VAL A 439 10.55 -16.29 11.26
N TYR A 440 10.26 -15.73 10.07
CA TYR A 440 9.85 -14.34 9.92
C TYR A 440 8.31 -14.21 10.04
N PRO A 441 7.77 -13.34 10.89
CA PRO A 441 6.33 -13.11 10.93
C PRO A 441 5.83 -12.51 9.59
N GLY A 442 4.64 -12.90 9.15
CA GLY A 442 3.97 -12.28 8.00
C GLY A 442 3.33 -10.96 8.38
N ASN A 443 3.62 -9.90 7.63
CA ASN A 443 3.01 -8.59 7.79
C ASN A 443 1.58 -8.61 7.21
N THR A 444 0.58 -8.35 8.06
CA THR A 444 -0.82 -8.30 7.61
C THR A 444 -1.25 -6.92 7.13
N ASN A 445 -0.38 -5.91 7.23
CA ASN A 445 -0.71 -4.50 7.03
C ASN A 445 -1.80 -3.96 7.99
N GLY A 446 -2.05 -4.66 9.11
CA GLY A 446 -2.71 -4.07 10.27
C GLY A 446 -1.68 -3.35 11.12
N ILE A 447 -1.81 -2.03 11.30
CA ILE A 447 -0.80 -1.23 12.00
C ILE A 447 -1.48 -0.37 13.05
N LEU A 448 -1.14 -0.58 14.32
CA LEU A 448 -1.61 0.26 15.41
C LEU A 448 -0.54 1.30 15.76
N LEU A 449 -0.94 2.55 15.87
CA LEU A 449 -0.06 3.69 16.05
C LEU A 449 -0.48 4.52 17.26
N SER A 450 0.49 4.95 18.06
CA SER A 450 0.32 6.03 19.04
C SER A 450 0.06 7.33 18.28
N LEU A 451 -1.14 7.90 18.40
CA LEU A 451 -1.52 9.11 17.65
C LEU A 451 -0.60 10.30 17.94
N PRO A 452 -0.16 10.59 19.19
CA PRO A 452 0.77 11.69 19.45
C PRO A 452 2.11 11.54 18.72
N GLU A 453 2.69 10.34 18.73
CA GLU A 453 3.97 10.07 18.03
C GLU A 453 3.78 10.06 16.51
N TYR A 454 2.66 9.49 16.05
CA TYR A 454 2.32 9.43 14.65
C TYR A 454 2.06 10.81 14.05
N GLU A 455 1.33 11.70 14.75
CA GLU A 455 1.11 13.08 14.32
C GLU A 455 2.42 13.86 14.25
N ALA A 456 3.32 13.67 15.23
CA ALA A 456 4.64 14.27 15.21
C ALA A 456 5.48 13.78 14.02
N ALA A 457 5.41 12.49 13.69
CA ALA A 457 6.07 11.91 12.51
C ALA A 457 5.48 12.48 11.21
N LEU A 458 4.15 12.54 11.09
CA LEU A 458 3.45 13.15 9.95
C LEU A 458 3.91 14.59 9.73
N ARG A 459 3.95 15.42 10.78
CA ARG A 459 4.42 16.80 10.68
C ARG A 459 5.91 16.88 10.32
N GLY A 460 6.73 15.97 10.83
CA GLY A 460 8.16 15.90 10.52
C GLY A 460 8.46 15.52 9.07
N SER A 461 7.65 14.65 8.46
CA SER A 461 7.82 14.19 7.08
C SER A 461 6.92 14.88 6.06
N GLY A 462 5.97 15.73 6.50
CA GLY A 462 4.86 16.19 5.65
C GLY A 462 3.91 15.07 5.23
N GLY A 463 3.95 13.93 5.94
CA GLY A 463 3.26 12.69 5.57
C GLY A 463 3.87 11.98 4.36
N ALA A 464 5.06 12.38 3.91
CA ALA A 464 5.79 11.67 2.87
C ALA A 464 6.34 10.35 3.42
N VAL A 465 6.25 9.32 2.58
CA VAL A 465 6.85 7.99 2.80
C VAL A 465 7.78 7.65 1.65
N ARG A 466 8.61 6.63 1.82
CA ARG A 466 9.53 6.19 0.78
C ARG A 466 8.78 5.69 -0.45
N GLU A 467 9.22 6.17 -1.61
CA GLU A 467 8.70 5.72 -2.90
C GLU A 467 9.62 4.69 -3.56
N PHE A 468 9.03 3.88 -4.42
CA PHE A 468 9.71 2.92 -5.29
C PHE A 468 9.05 2.90 -6.67
N VAL A 469 9.64 2.14 -7.60
CA VAL A 469 9.09 1.92 -8.94
C VAL A 469 9.25 0.46 -9.32
N ASN A 470 8.23 -0.13 -9.95
CA ASN A 470 8.25 -1.52 -10.40
C ASN A 470 7.84 -1.63 -11.88
N PRO A 471 8.67 -1.14 -12.81
CA PRO A 471 8.36 -1.16 -14.25
C PRO A 471 8.37 -2.59 -14.79
N LYS A 472 7.42 -2.90 -15.67
CA LYS A 472 7.38 -4.18 -16.40
C LYS A 472 8.08 -4.00 -17.74
N TYR A 473 9.31 -4.48 -17.88
CA TYR A 473 10.10 -4.29 -19.10
C TYR A 473 9.66 -5.22 -20.26
N ALA A 474 9.64 -4.67 -21.48
CA ALA A 474 9.33 -5.38 -22.71
C ALA A 474 10.54 -6.10 -23.31
N ASP A 475 11.73 -5.59 -22.99
CA ASP A 475 13.02 -6.05 -23.49
C ASP A 475 13.95 -6.49 -22.32
N ALA A 476 15.04 -7.17 -22.66
CA ALA A 476 16.02 -7.63 -21.67
C ALA A 476 16.93 -6.48 -21.21
N GLU A 477 17.12 -5.48 -22.06
CA GLU A 477 17.94 -4.28 -21.86
C GLU A 477 17.29 -3.25 -20.94
N ARG A 478 16.03 -3.48 -20.52
CA ARG A 478 15.26 -2.64 -19.59
C ARG A 478 15.06 -1.20 -20.08
N ARG A 479 14.84 -1.02 -21.38
CA ARG A 479 14.68 0.31 -22.00
C ARG A 479 13.22 0.65 -22.28
N CYS A 480 12.42 -0.34 -22.68
CA CYS A 480 11.01 -0.15 -22.99
C CYS A 480 10.11 -0.79 -21.94
N PHE A 481 9.03 -0.14 -21.54
CA PHE A 481 8.02 -0.75 -20.68
C PHE A 481 6.94 -1.46 -21.51
N ARG A 482 6.47 -2.63 -21.05
CA ARG A 482 5.30 -3.34 -21.60
C ARG A 482 4.02 -2.54 -21.38
N ARG A 483 3.96 -1.77 -20.31
CA ARG A 483 2.85 -0.90 -19.91
C ARG A 483 3.44 0.30 -19.15
N PRO A 484 2.84 1.50 -19.24
CA PRO A 484 3.31 2.66 -18.50
C PRO A 484 3.49 2.37 -17.00
N ALA A 485 4.62 2.80 -16.43
CA ALA A 485 4.92 2.69 -15.01
C ALA A 485 4.41 3.92 -14.24
N ARG A 486 4.57 3.92 -12.92
CA ARG A 486 4.40 5.10 -12.04
C ARG A 486 5.19 4.88 -10.77
N LEU A 487 5.45 5.95 -10.02
CA LEU A 487 5.97 5.80 -8.66
C LEU A 487 4.90 5.20 -7.74
N GLU A 488 5.35 4.42 -6.78
CA GLU A 488 4.52 3.74 -5.82
C GLU A 488 4.99 4.01 -4.39
N CYS A 489 4.05 4.07 -3.46
CA CYS A 489 4.33 4.16 -2.03
C CYS A 489 3.50 3.16 -1.21
N MET A 490 4.04 2.74 -0.07
CA MET A 490 3.44 1.77 0.84
C MET A 490 3.23 2.40 2.21
N MET A 491 2.16 2.01 2.90
CA MET A 491 1.76 2.63 4.18
C MET A 491 2.50 2.06 5.40
N GLN A 492 3.20 0.94 5.20
CA GLN A 492 4.00 0.28 6.23
C GLN A 492 5.45 0.78 6.26
N GLU A 493 5.89 1.48 5.20
CA GLU A 493 7.21 2.13 5.09
C GLU A 493 7.21 3.48 5.80
#